data_AF-A0A6P8D3U9-F1
#
_entry.id   AF-A0A6P8D3U9-F1
#
_cell.length_a   1.000
_cell.length_b   1.000
_cell.length_c   1.000
_cell.angle_alpha   90.00
_cell.angle_beta   90.00
_cell.angle_gamma   90.00
#
_symmetry.space_group_name_H-M   'P 1'
#
loop_
_entity.id
_entity.type
_entity.pdbx_description
1 polymer ?
#
loop_
_entity_poly.entity_id
_entity_poly.type
_entity_poly.pdbx_seq_one_letter_code
_entity_poly.pdbx_strand_id
1 'polypeptide(L)'
;MTEIISGLQGVVPAADKGRPFVAGQKNVAACATHYVGDGGTTNGIDENNTVTDWHGLLSIHMPGYHNSIIKGVSTVMISYSSWNGIKMHANRDLVTGFLKNKLKFRGFVISDWQGIDRITSPPHANYSYSIQAGVSAGIDMIMVPYTYTEFINELTRQVKSKIIPMSRIDDAVSRILRVKFTMGLFEHPLADDSLVKQLGSQEHRELAREAVRKSLVLLKNGESADGPVLPLPKNAPKILVAGSHADNLGYQCGGWTIEWQGLSGNNLTSGTTILKAIKDTVDRKTDVVYKENPSADFVKSGGFSYAVVVVGEPAYAETFGDNLNLTIPDPGPATITNVCGSVKCVVIVISGRPVVLQPYVSSIGALVAAWLPGTEGQGVTDVLFGDYRFTGKLPRTWFKTVDQLPMNVGDAHYDPLFPFGFGLTTKPTHQQLRL
;
A
#
# COMPACT_ATOMS: atom_id res chain seq x y z
N MET A 1 -10.90 -1.05 -8.03
CA MET A 1 -10.23 -1.07 -6.71
C MET A 1 -10.59 -2.33 -5.91
N THR A 2 -11.86 -2.74 -5.79
CA THR A 2 -12.27 -3.89 -4.94
C THR A 2 -12.18 -5.28 -5.59
N GLU A 3 -11.59 -5.42 -6.79
CA GLU A 3 -11.46 -6.74 -7.46
C GLU A 3 -10.61 -7.75 -6.67
N ILE A 4 -9.70 -7.25 -5.83
CA ILE A 4 -8.86 -8.10 -4.96
C ILE A 4 -9.70 -9.04 -4.06
N ILE A 5 -10.92 -8.64 -3.69
CA ILE A 5 -11.82 -9.47 -2.89
C ILE A 5 -12.19 -10.75 -3.63
N SER A 6 -12.54 -10.64 -4.91
CA SER A 6 -12.88 -11.81 -5.73
C SER A 6 -11.64 -12.61 -6.12
N GLY A 7 -10.46 -11.99 -6.18
CA GLY A 7 -9.20 -12.72 -6.31
C GLY A 7 -8.89 -13.58 -5.09
N LEU A 8 -9.04 -13.02 -3.88
CA LEU A 8 -8.78 -13.72 -2.61
C LEU A 8 -9.83 -14.79 -2.30
N GLN A 9 -11.11 -14.43 -2.40
CA GLN A 9 -12.23 -15.26 -1.99
C GLN A 9 -12.81 -16.14 -3.10
N GLY A 10 -12.48 -15.86 -4.37
CA GLY A 10 -13.21 -16.39 -5.52
C GLY A 10 -14.41 -15.52 -5.91
N VAL A 11 -14.95 -15.77 -7.10
CA VAL A 11 -16.07 -15.00 -7.66
C VAL A 11 -17.38 -15.43 -7.01
N VAL A 12 -18.08 -14.49 -6.39
CA VAL A 12 -19.37 -14.75 -5.73
C VAL A 12 -20.44 -15.14 -6.77
N PRO A 13 -21.19 -16.25 -6.56
CA PRO A 13 -22.33 -16.60 -7.38
C PRO A 13 -23.40 -15.51 -7.35
N ALA A 14 -24.17 -15.37 -8.44
CA ALA A 14 -25.20 -14.35 -8.54
C ALA A 14 -26.27 -14.45 -7.43
N ALA A 15 -26.57 -15.67 -6.97
CA ALA A 15 -27.54 -15.93 -5.90
C ALA A 15 -27.06 -15.49 -4.51
N ASP A 16 -25.75 -15.33 -4.31
CA ASP A 16 -25.11 -15.08 -3.01
C ASP A 16 -24.56 -13.65 -2.85
N LYS A 17 -24.86 -12.75 -3.80
CA LYS A 17 -24.46 -11.35 -3.73
C LYS A 17 -24.86 -10.70 -2.39
N GLY A 18 -23.93 -9.98 -1.78
CA GLY A 18 -24.15 -9.32 -0.48
C GLY A 18 -23.99 -10.21 0.76
N ARG A 19 -23.66 -11.50 0.59
CA ARG A 19 -23.36 -12.45 1.69
C ARG A 19 -21.86 -12.72 1.75
N PRO A 20 -21.29 -13.03 2.93
CA PRO A 20 -19.89 -13.46 3.00
C PRO A 20 -19.69 -14.68 2.10
N PHE A 21 -18.55 -14.75 1.41
CA PHE A 21 -18.25 -15.80 0.46
C PHE A 21 -16.76 -16.14 0.46
N VAL A 22 -16.45 -17.43 0.38
CA VAL A 22 -15.13 -17.97 0.05
C VAL A 22 -15.36 -19.25 -0.73
N ALA A 23 -14.76 -19.39 -1.91
CA ALA A 23 -15.06 -20.47 -2.85
C ALA A 23 -14.58 -21.86 -2.39
N GLY A 24 -13.56 -21.92 -1.52
CA GLY A 24 -13.08 -23.18 -0.96
C GLY A 24 -11.67 -23.07 -0.37
N GLN A 25 -11.03 -24.22 -0.15
CA GLN A 25 -9.75 -24.37 0.57
C GLN A 25 -8.55 -23.63 -0.04
N LYS A 26 -8.60 -23.29 -1.33
CA LYS A 26 -7.54 -22.54 -2.03
C LYS A 26 -7.75 -21.03 -2.02
N ASN A 27 -8.80 -20.58 -1.35
CA ASN A 27 -9.19 -19.19 -1.20
C ASN A 27 -9.15 -18.80 0.27
N VAL A 28 -9.12 -17.50 0.54
CA VAL A 28 -9.03 -16.96 1.90
C VAL A 28 -10.15 -15.97 2.14
N ALA A 29 -10.64 -15.90 3.38
CA ALA A 29 -11.56 -14.85 3.80
C ALA A 29 -10.86 -13.49 3.69
N ALA A 30 -11.44 -12.56 2.94
CA ALA A 30 -10.91 -11.21 2.80
C ALA A 30 -11.51 -10.25 3.84
N CYS A 31 -10.76 -9.19 4.14
CA CYS A 31 -11.16 -8.12 5.06
C CYS A 31 -11.19 -6.77 4.31
N ALA A 32 -12.31 -6.07 4.33
CA ALA A 32 -12.35 -4.67 3.92
C ALA A 32 -12.01 -3.77 5.13
N THR A 33 -10.97 -2.95 5.01
CA THR A 33 -10.38 -2.23 6.15
C THR A 33 -9.80 -0.85 5.75
N HIS A 34 -9.79 0.17 6.61
CA HIS A 34 -10.39 0.20 7.96
C HIS A 34 -11.69 1.03 8.00
N TYR A 35 -12.77 0.46 8.52
CA TYR A 35 -14.11 1.03 8.47
C TYR A 35 -14.29 2.10 9.56
N VAL A 36 -14.53 3.37 9.24
CA VAL A 36 -14.49 4.01 7.91
C VAL A 36 -13.93 5.42 8.06
N GLY A 37 -13.29 5.92 7.02
CA GLY A 37 -12.71 7.26 7.00
C GLY A 37 -11.27 7.31 7.48
N ASP A 38 -10.62 6.17 7.70
CA ASP A 38 -9.19 6.06 8.01
C ASP A 38 -8.29 6.97 7.14
N GLY A 39 -8.53 7.03 5.83
CA GLY A 39 -7.78 7.92 4.92
C GLY A 39 -8.13 9.42 4.96
N GLY A 40 -9.00 9.87 5.87
CA GLY A 40 -9.52 11.25 5.95
C GLY A 40 -9.15 12.01 7.22
N THR A 41 -8.20 11.50 8.00
CA THR A 41 -7.83 12.12 9.29
C THR A 41 -7.22 13.50 9.13
N THR A 42 -7.46 14.37 10.10
CA THR A 42 -6.92 15.73 10.13
C THR A 42 -5.39 15.70 10.02
N ASN A 43 -4.87 16.44 9.04
CA ASN A 43 -3.44 16.50 8.68
C ASN A 43 -2.80 15.15 8.30
N GLY A 44 -3.61 14.13 8.02
CA GLY A 44 -3.11 12.78 7.73
C GLY A 44 -2.41 12.11 8.91
N ILE A 45 -2.72 12.53 10.14
CA ILE A 45 -2.19 11.90 11.36
C ILE A 45 -2.92 10.56 11.56
N ASP A 46 -2.16 9.50 11.72
CA ASP A 46 -2.69 8.15 11.91
C ASP A 46 -3.62 8.07 13.13
N GLU A 47 -4.66 7.24 13.04
CA GLU A 47 -5.66 6.99 14.10
C GLU A 47 -6.47 8.21 14.58
N ASN A 48 -6.25 9.37 13.99
CA ASN A 48 -6.80 10.63 14.48
C ASN A 48 -8.27 10.83 14.04
N ASN A 49 -8.79 12.04 14.23
CA ASN A 49 -10.16 12.39 13.89
C ASN A 49 -10.30 12.74 12.41
N THR A 50 -11.28 12.13 11.74
CA THR A 50 -11.77 12.51 10.41
C THR A 50 -12.93 13.47 10.58
N VAL A 51 -12.76 14.70 10.07
CA VAL A 51 -13.76 15.77 10.17
C VAL A 51 -14.40 15.99 8.81
N THR A 52 -15.61 15.48 8.64
CA THR A 52 -16.36 15.60 7.40
C THR A 52 -17.85 15.42 7.64
N ASP A 53 -18.70 16.03 6.82
CA ASP A 53 -20.13 15.81 6.90
C ASP A 53 -20.53 14.43 6.35
N TRP A 54 -21.82 14.11 6.44
CA TRP A 54 -22.34 12.85 5.89
C TRP A 54 -22.10 12.73 4.38
N HIS A 55 -22.17 13.83 3.65
CA HIS A 55 -21.98 13.80 2.20
C HIS A 55 -20.54 13.41 1.84
N GLY A 56 -19.55 14.02 2.48
CA GLY A 56 -18.12 13.69 2.31
C GLY A 56 -17.81 12.25 2.75
N LEU A 57 -18.34 11.82 3.90
CA LEU A 57 -18.15 10.43 4.35
C LEU A 57 -18.69 9.42 3.32
N LEU A 58 -19.90 9.65 2.80
CA LEU A 58 -20.56 8.72 1.89
C LEU A 58 -20.05 8.79 0.45
N SER A 59 -19.60 9.96 -0.02
CA SER A 59 -19.12 10.14 -1.40
C SER A 59 -17.64 9.74 -1.57
N ILE A 60 -16.83 9.86 -0.51
CA ILE A 60 -15.38 9.59 -0.59
C ILE A 60 -15.02 8.28 0.10
N HIS A 61 -15.42 8.08 1.36
CA HIS A 61 -14.88 7.02 2.22
C HIS A 61 -15.71 5.74 2.25
N MET A 62 -17.01 5.83 1.97
CA MET A 62 -17.94 4.68 1.98
C MET A 62 -18.00 3.84 0.68
N PRO A 63 -17.77 4.36 -0.55
CA PRO A 63 -18.03 3.60 -1.78
C PRO A 63 -17.27 2.28 -1.90
N GLY A 64 -16.05 2.22 -1.34
CA GLY A 64 -15.26 0.98 -1.27
C GLY A 64 -16.01 -0.13 -0.55
N TYR A 65 -16.60 0.16 0.62
CA TYR A 65 -17.33 -0.82 1.43
C TYR A 65 -18.59 -1.35 0.75
N HIS A 66 -19.36 -0.47 0.08
CA HIS A 66 -20.53 -0.91 -0.68
C HIS A 66 -20.14 -1.94 -1.76
N ASN A 67 -19.09 -1.63 -2.53
CA ASN A 67 -18.59 -2.54 -3.56
C ASN A 67 -18.02 -3.84 -2.99
N SER A 68 -17.33 -3.77 -1.84
CA SER A 68 -16.80 -4.94 -1.14
C SER A 68 -17.90 -5.89 -0.67
N ILE A 69 -19.00 -5.34 -0.12
CA ILE A 69 -20.14 -6.12 0.35
C ILE A 69 -20.85 -6.82 -0.81
N ILE A 70 -21.06 -6.11 -1.94
CA ILE A 70 -21.67 -6.72 -3.14
C ILE A 70 -20.86 -7.92 -3.62
N LYS A 71 -19.53 -7.86 -3.51
CA LYS A 71 -18.59 -8.94 -3.85
C LYS A 71 -18.45 -10.03 -2.78
N GLY A 72 -19.20 -9.91 -1.71
CA GLY A 72 -19.27 -10.91 -0.64
C GLY A 72 -18.07 -10.93 0.29
N VAL A 73 -17.43 -9.77 0.54
CA VAL A 73 -16.34 -9.67 1.54
C VAL A 73 -16.76 -10.32 2.86
N SER A 74 -15.88 -11.16 3.40
CA SER A 74 -16.20 -12.00 4.56
C SER A 74 -16.12 -11.24 5.87
N THR A 75 -15.20 -10.29 5.97
CA THR A 75 -14.97 -9.51 7.19
C THR A 75 -14.81 -8.02 6.90
N VAL A 76 -15.12 -7.20 7.92
CA VAL A 76 -14.86 -5.76 7.91
C VAL A 76 -14.15 -5.42 9.20
N MET A 77 -13.00 -4.77 9.12
CA MET A 77 -12.24 -4.33 10.29
C MET A 77 -12.50 -2.86 10.57
N ILE A 78 -12.66 -2.51 11.85
CA ILE A 78 -12.99 -1.15 12.29
C ILE A 78 -11.72 -0.33 12.49
N SER A 79 -11.72 0.90 11.96
CA SER A 79 -10.62 1.87 12.09
C SER A 79 -10.39 2.33 13.53
N TYR A 80 -9.13 2.61 13.90
CA TYR A 80 -8.80 3.34 15.13
C TYR A 80 -9.33 4.78 15.15
N SER A 81 -9.52 5.35 13.96
CA SER A 81 -9.90 6.74 13.77
C SER A 81 -11.23 7.09 14.46
N SER A 82 -11.43 8.38 14.64
CA SER A 82 -12.74 8.93 14.98
C SER A 82 -13.39 9.53 13.74
N TRP A 83 -14.71 9.60 13.72
CA TRP A 83 -15.45 10.45 12.80
C TRP A 83 -16.20 11.51 13.60
N ASN A 84 -15.90 12.79 13.34
CA ASN A 84 -16.43 13.94 14.06
C ASN A 84 -16.38 13.79 15.60
N GLY A 85 -15.26 13.25 16.11
CA GLY A 85 -14.99 13.06 17.54
C GLY A 85 -15.48 11.73 18.11
N ILE A 86 -16.24 10.92 17.36
CA ILE A 86 -16.74 9.63 17.82
C ILE A 86 -15.81 8.51 17.33
N LYS A 87 -15.19 7.78 18.27
CA LYS A 87 -14.34 6.62 17.96
C LYS A 87 -15.11 5.58 17.14
N MET A 88 -14.53 5.12 16.04
CA MET A 88 -15.18 4.15 15.16
C MET A 88 -15.47 2.81 15.87
N HIS A 89 -14.59 2.36 16.77
CA HIS A 89 -14.85 1.18 17.61
C HIS A 89 -16.02 1.34 18.58
N ALA A 90 -16.47 2.56 18.88
CA ALA A 90 -17.65 2.83 19.71
C ALA A 90 -18.87 3.34 18.91
N ASN A 91 -18.75 3.47 17.58
CA ASN A 91 -19.76 4.12 16.75
C ASN A 91 -20.86 3.14 16.31
N ARG A 92 -21.88 2.98 17.17
CA ARG A 92 -23.01 2.09 16.91
C ARG A 92 -23.80 2.47 15.64
N ASP A 93 -23.93 3.76 15.36
CA ASP A 93 -24.73 4.24 14.24
C ASP A 93 -24.09 3.84 12.90
N LEU A 94 -22.76 3.93 12.79
CA LEU A 94 -22.06 3.48 11.58
C LEU A 94 -21.89 1.96 11.54
N VAL A 95 -21.50 1.30 12.63
CA VAL A 95 -21.20 -0.14 12.63
C VAL A 95 -22.48 -0.97 12.56
N THR A 96 -23.46 -0.69 13.43
CA THR A 96 -24.74 -1.41 13.42
C THR A 96 -25.75 -0.75 12.49
N GLY A 97 -25.99 0.56 12.64
CA GLY A 97 -27.02 1.28 11.90
C GLY A 97 -26.77 1.32 10.38
N PHE A 98 -25.52 1.55 9.97
CA PHE A 98 -25.18 1.66 8.56
C PHE A 98 -24.64 0.35 7.98
N LEU A 99 -23.49 -0.15 8.43
CA LEU A 99 -22.85 -1.32 7.84
C LEU A 99 -23.74 -2.58 7.92
N LYS A 100 -24.18 -2.96 9.13
CA LYS A 100 -25.01 -4.16 9.30
C LYS A 100 -26.44 -3.95 8.79
N ASN A 101 -27.08 -2.83 9.12
CA ASN A 101 -28.52 -2.65 8.88
C ASN A 101 -28.84 -1.99 7.53
N LYS A 102 -28.09 -0.98 7.08
CA LYS A 102 -28.35 -0.29 5.80
C LYS A 102 -27.69 -1.01 4.63
N LEU A 103 -26.38 -1.29 4.71
CA LEU A 103 -25.64 -2.02 3.67
C LEU A 103 -25.87 -3.53 3.72
N LYS A 104 -26.59 -4.03 4.73
CA LYS A 104 -26.94 -5.44 4.90
C LYS A 104 -25.73 -6.37 5.00
N PHE A 105 -24.60 -5.88 5.51
CA PHE A 105 -23.41 -6.72 5.70
C PHE A 105 -23.72 -7.94 6.58
N ARG A 106 -23.45 -9.15 6.05
CA ARG A 106 -23.74 -10.44 6.72
C ARG A 106 -22.50 -11.21 7.17
N GLY A 107 -21.31 -10.73 6.88
CA GLY A 107 -20.08 -11.23 7.49
C GLY A 107 -19.96 -10.79 8.96
N PHE A 108 -18.76 -10.96 9.53
CA PHE A 108 -18.46 -10.49 10.88
C PHE A 108 -17.56 -9.26 10.87
N VAL A 109 -17.80 -8.38 11.85
CA VAL A 109 -17.03 -7.16 12.10
C VAL A 109 -15.93 -7.47 13.10
N ILE A 110 -14.67 -7.17 12.77
CA ILE A 110 -13.52 -7.36 13.65
C ILE A 110 -12.98 -6.02 14.14
N SER A 111 -12.51 -5.93 15.39
CA SER A 111 -11.73 -4.76 15.82
C SER A 111 -10.35 -4.76 15.16
N ASP A 112 -9.71 -3.60 15.20
CA ASP A 112 -8.27 -3.53 14.97
C ASP A 112 -7.51 -4.01 16.23
N TRP A 113 -6.19 -4.11 16.13
CA TRP A 113 -5.28 -4.52 17.19
C TRP A 113 -5.40 -3.63 18.42
N GLN A 114 -5.97 -4.16 19.51
CA GLN A 114 -6.27 -3.37 20.71
C GLN A 114 -7.15 -2.13 20.39
N GLY A 115 -7.96 -2.18 19.32
CA GLY A 115 -8.76 -1.03 18.89
C GLY A 115 -9.78 -0.59 19.94
N ILE A 116 -10.36 -1.53 20.69
CA ILE A 116 -11.27 -1.19 21.80
C ILE A 116 -10.54 -0.54 22.97
N ASP A 117 -9.28 -0.89 23.22
CA ASP A 117 -8.45 -0.29 24.25
C ASP A 117 -8.25 1.20 23.97
N ARG A 118 -8.08 1.56 22.69
CA ARG A 118 -7.90 2.94 22.20
C ARG A 118 -9.19 3.75 22.09
N ILE A 119 -10.32 3.23 22.58
CA ILE A 119 -11.54 4.02 22.79
C ILE A 119 -11.30 5.05 23.91
N THR A 120 -10.55 4.69 24.95
CA THR A 120 -10.26 5.56 26.09
C THR A 120 -8.95 6.32 25.90
N SER A 121 -8.80 7.44 26.62
CA SER A 121 -7.54 8.18 26.72
C SER A 121 -7.14 8.29 28.20
N PRO A 122 -6.00 7.72 28.63
CA PRO A 122 -5.10 6.89 27.83
C PRO A 122 -5.74 5.56 27.39
N PRO A 123 -5.16 4.85 26.40
CA PRO A 123 -5.64 3.53 26.01
C PRO A 123 -5.72 2.58 27.20
N HIS A 124 -6.74 1.73 27.22
CA HIS A 124 -6.97 0.71 28.26
C HIS A 124 -7.32 1.26 29.67
N ALA A 125 -7.47 2.59 29.85
CA ALA A 125 -7.77 3.20 31.15
C ALA A 125 -9.10 2.73 31.78
N ASN A 126 -10.08 2.34 30.96
CA ASN A 126 -11.32 1.74 31.42
C ASN A 126 -11.73 0.60 30.48
N TYR A 127 -11.05 -0.53 30.61
CA TYR A 127 -11.25 -1.67 29.71
C TYR A 127 -12.65 -2.29 29.79
N SER A 128 -13.29 -2.25 30.97
CA SER A 128 -14.70 -2.63 31.13
C SER A 128 -15.61 -1.81 30.20
N TYR A 129 -15.43 -0.48 30.19
CA TYR A 129 -16.14 0.39 29.25
C TYR A 129 -15.77 0.10 27.79
N SER A 130 -14.49 -0.12 27.48
CA SER A 130 -14.05 -0.47 26.11
C SER A 130 -14.76 -1.71 25.56
N ILE A 131 -14.88 -2.77 26.38
CA ILE A 131 -15.61 -3.99 26.02
C ILE A 131 -17.08 -3.68 25.80
N GLN A 132 -17.72 -2.97 26.74
CA GLN A 132 -19.12 -2.61 26.65
C GLN A 132 -19.40 -1.81 25.37
N ALA A 133 -18.61 -0.76 25.12
CA ALA A 133 -18.75 0.15 23.99
C ALA A 133 -18.53 -0.58 22.66
N GLY A 134 -17.44 -1.35 22.53
CA GLY A 134 -17.10 -2.08 21.31
C GLY A 134 -18.13 -3.15 20.93
N VAL A 135 -18.51 -3.99 21.89
CA VAL A 135 -19.48 -5.07 21.64
C VAL A 135 -20.87 -4.49 21.37
N SER A 136 -21.27 -3.44 22.10
CA SER A 136 -22.57 -2.78 21.90
C SER A 136 -22.65 -1.95 20.62
N ALA A 137 -21.52 -1.43 20.12
CA ALA A 137 -21.45 -0.75 18.84
C ALA A 137 -21.74 -1.70 17.66
N GLY A 138 -21.43 -2.98 17.82
CA GLY A 138 -21.72 -4.00 16.82
C GLY A 138 -20.51 -4.82 16.40
N ILE A 139 -19.36 -4.70 17.07
CA ILE A 139 -18.19 -5.52 16.75
C ILE A 139 -18.48 -6.99 17.13
N ASP A 140 -18.07 -7.93 16.28
CA ASP A 140 -18.36 -9.36 16.42
C ASP A 140 -17.17 -10.14 16.98
N MET A 141 -15.95 -9.76 16.58
CA MET A 141 -14.70 -10.36 17.01
C MET A 141 -13.73 -9.28 17.49
N ILE A 142 -13.15 -9.47 18.67
CA ILE A 142 -12.20 -8.51 19.27
C ILE A 142 -10.78 -9.06 19.14
N MET A 143 -9.89 -8.26 18.55
CA MET A 143 -8.46 -8.53 18.46
C MET A 143 -7.77 -8.03 19.73
N VAL A 144 -7.72 -8.89 20.76
CA VAL A 144 -7.21 -8.61 22.13
C VAL A 144 -5.69 -8.79 22.29
N PRO A 145 -4.96 -9.07 21.20
CA PRO A 145 -3.84 -10.04 21.02
C PRO A 145 -3.21 -10.78 22.23
N TYR A 146 -3.14 -10.18 23.41
CA TYR A 146 -2.38 -10.67 24.57
C TYR A 146 -3.25 -10.97 25.81
N THR A 147 -4.18 -10.08 26.18
CA THR A 147 -4.91 -10.14 27.46
C THR A 147 -6.27 -10.84 27.36
N TYR A 148 -6.35 -11.95 26.63
CA TYR A 148 -7.61 -12.64 26.33
C TYR A 148 -8.38 -13.09 27.58
N THR A 149 -7.69 -13.47 28.66
CA THR A 149 -8.34 -13.87 29.92
C THR A 149 -9.10 -12.72 30.57
N GLU A 150 -8.53 -11.51 30.57
CA GLU A 150 -9.20 -10.32 31.08
C GLU A 150 -10.45 -10.00 30.26
N PHE A 151 -10.31 -10.00 28.93
CA PHE A 151 -11.42 -9.78 28.01
C PHE A 151 -12.57 -10.78 28.22
N ILE A 152 -12.26 -12.08 28.27
CA ILE A 152 -13.27 -13.14 28.44
C ILE A 152 -13.98 -13.00 29.78
N ASN A 153 -13.23 -12.77 30.87
CA ASN A 153 -13.80 -12.64 32.21
C ASN A 153 -14.75 -11.44 32.29
N GLU A 154 -14.32 -10.30 31.76
CA GLU A 154 -15.07 -9.06 31.82
C GLU A 154 -16.31 -9.09 30.91
N LEU A 155 -16.19 -9.58 29.67
CA LEU A 155 -17.33 -9.79 28.79
C LEU A 155 -18.34 -10.77 29.41
N THR A 156 -17.86 -11.87 29.99
CA THR A 156 -18.72 -12.85 30.69
C THR A 156 -19.46 -12.20 31.84
N ARG A 157 -18.78 -11.37 32.64
CA ARG A 157 -19.39 -10.62 33.74
C ARG A 157 -20.47 -9.67 33.21
N GLN A 158 -20.20 -8.89 32.17
CA GLN A 158 -21.17 -7.95 31.58
C GLN A 158 -22.41 -8.65 31.02
N VAL A 159 -22.25 -9.82 30.41
CA VAL A 159 -23.37 -10.65 29.92
C VAL A 159 -24.19 -11.19 31.09
N LYS A 160 -23.56 -11.76 32.12
CA LYS A 160 -24.24 -12.26 33.33
C LYS A 160 -25.01 -11.14 34.05
N SER A 161 -24.45 -9.95 34.09
CA SER A 161 -25.06 -8.76 34.67
C SER A 161 -26.07 -8.06 33.74
N LYS A 162 -26.37 -8.63 32.56
CA LYS A 162 -27.32 -8.09 31.56
C LYS A 162 -26.96 -6.70 31.02
N ILE A 163 -25.70 -6.28 31.17
CA ILE A 163 -25.16 -5.04 30.56
C ILE A 163 -25.08 -5.23 29.04
N ILE A 164 -24.59 -6.40 28.61
CA ILE A 164 -24.63 -6.83 27.21
C ILE A 164 -25.70 -7.92 27.09
N PRO A 165 -26.74 -7.73 26.25
CA PRO A 165 -27.78 -8.75 26.10
C PRO A 165 -27.25 -9.98 25.35
N MET A 166 -27.72 -11.17 25.71
CA MET A 166 -27.38 -12.42 25.02
C MET A 166 -27.63 -12.35 23.51
N SER A 167 -28.68 -11.64 23.07
CA SER A 167 -28.95 -11.44 21.64
C SER A 167 -27.82 -10.75 20.87
N ARG A 168 -27.01 -9.91 21.54
CA ARG A 168 -25.81 -9.31 20.93
C ARG A 168 -24.71 -10.35 20.73
N ILE A 169 -24.52 -11.23 21.71
CA ILE A 169 -23.59 -12.36 21.63
C ILE A 169 -24.03 -13.33 20.53
N ASP A 170 -25.33 -13.65 20.47
CA ASP A 170 -25.89 -14.55 19.46
C ASP A 170 -25.72 -13.99 18.03
N ASP A 171 -25.90 -12.67 17.81
CA ASP A 171 -25.60 -12.03 16.52
C ASP A 171 -24.12 -12.14 16.16
N ALA A 172 -23.22 -11.84 17.11
CA ALA A 172 -21.77 -11.91 16.89
C ALA A 172 -21.32 -13.32 16.53
N VAL A 173 -21.71 -14.31 17.34
CA VAL A 173 -21.37 -15.73 17.14
C VAL A 173 -21.98 -16.25 15.86
N SER A 174 -23.24 -15.92 15.54
CA SER A 174 -23.89 -16.34 14.30
C SER A 174 -23.15 -15.84 13.05
N ARG A 175 -22.58 -14.63 13.09
CA ARG A 175 -21.79 -14.08 11.98
C ARG A 175 -20.43 -14.75 11.85
N ILE A 176 -19.73 -14.98 12.96
CA ILE A 176 -18.46 -15.70 12.99
C ILE A 176 -18.64 -17.12 12.45
N LEU A 177 -19.63 -17.84 12.97
CA LEU A 177 -19.93 -19.21 12.54
C LEU A 177 -20.36 -19.23 11.07
N ARG A 178 -21.20 -18.28 10.61
CA ARG A 178 -21.57 -18.18 9.19
C ARG A 178 -20.33 -18.13 8.30
N VAL A 179 -19.38 -17.23 8.57
CA VAL A 179 -18.16 -17.13 7.74
C VAL A 179 -17.36 -18.43 7.79
N LYS A 180 -17.17 -19.03 8.98
CA LYS A 180 -16.43 -20.30 9.14
C LYS A 180 -17.06 -21.46 8.36
N PHE A 181 -18.39 -21.61 8.43
CA PHE A 181 -19.10 -22.63 7.66
C PHE A 181 -19.07 -22.33 6.15
N THR A 182 -19.32 -21.08 5.76
CA THR A 182 -19.32 -20.68 4.34
C THR A 182 -17.97 -20.92 3.68
N MET A 183 -16.85 -20.74 4.39
CA MET A 183 -15.51 -20.98 3.84
C MET A 183 -15.05 -22.43 3.91
N GLY A 184 -15.88 -23.35 4.43
CA GLY A 184 -15.53 -24.77 4.55
C GLY A 184 -14.50 -25.08 5.64
N LEU A 185 -14.35 -24.21 6.65
CA LEU A 185 -13.33 -24.38 7.70
C LEU A 185 -13.62 -25.60 8.59
N PHE A 186 -14.88 -26.02 8.71
CA PHE A 186 -15.26 -27.21 9.47
C PHE A 186 -14.94 -28.51 8.72
N GLU A 187 -15.04 -28.47 7.39
CA GLU A 187 -14.70 -29.60 6.52
C GLU A 187 -13.18 -29.72 6.34
N HIS A 188 -12.47 -28.59 6.34
CA HIS A 188 -11.04 -28.52 6.08
C HIS A 188 -10.31 -27.61 7.09
N PRO A 189 -10.17 -28.06 8.35
CA PRO A 189 -9.58 -27.26 9.42
C PRO A 189 -8.03 -27.26 9.42
N LEU A 190 -7.41 -28.15 8.66
CA LEU A 190 -5.95 -28.33 8.60
C LEU A 190 -5.38 -27.80 7.28
N ALA A 191 -4.10 -27.47 7.30
CA ALA A 191 -3.38 -27.01 6.11
C ALA A 191 -3.28 -28.12 5.04
N ASP A 192 -3.26 -27.70 3.77
CA ASP A 192 -2.93 -28.55 2.63
C ASP A 192 -1.46 -28.35 2.26
N ASP A 193 -0.61 -29.28 2.69
CA ASP A 193 0.85 -29.23 2.45
C ASP A 193 1.22 -29.27 0.95
N SER A 194 0.29 -29.68 0.07
CA SER A 194 0.53 -29.63 -1.38
C SER A 194 0.65 -28.21 -1.94
N LEU A 195 0.19 -27.20 -1.18
CA LEU A 195 0.24 -25.78 -1.54
C LEU A 195 1.55 -25.09 -1.17
N VAL A 196 2.46 -25.74 -0.44
CA VAL A 196 3.75 -25.13 -0.02
C VAL A 196 4.53 -24.58 -1.22
N LYS A 197 4.50 -25.26 -2.36
CA LYS A 197 5.15 -24.83 -3.61
C LYS A 197 4.60 -23.54 -4.22
N GLN A 198 3.43 -23.06 -3.77
CA GLN A 198 2.87 -21.79 -4.22
C GLN A 198 3.59 -20.59 -3.60
N LEU A 199 4.23 -20.78 -2.44
CA LEU A 199 4.96 -19.71 -1.77
C LEU A 199 6.15 -19.27 -2.62
N GLY A 200 6.09 -18.05 -3.15
CA GLY A 200 7.15 -17.48 -3.97
C GLY A 200 7.36 -18.18 -5.31
N SER A 201 6.31 -18.83 -5.86
CA SER A 201 6.34 -19.48 -7.17
C SER A 201 6.74 -18.53 -8.29
N GLN A 202 7.33 -19.07 -9.35
CA GLN A 202 7.81 -18.27 -10.48
C GLN A 202 6.66 -17.54 -11.19
N GLU A 203 5.50 -18.18 -11.32
CA GLU A 203 4.31 -17.60 -11.93
C GLU A 203 3.80 -16.38 -11.13
N HIS A 204 3.85 -16.44 -9.79
CA HIS A 204 3.49 -15.29 -8.95
C HIS A 204 4.52 -14.17 -9.04
N ARG A 205 5.81 -14.50 -9.16
CA ARG A 205 6.88 -13.51 -9.40
C ARG A 205 6.74 -12.85 -10.76
N GLU A 206 6.32 -13.57 -11.79
CA GLU A 206 6.04 -12.99 -13.11
C GLU A 206 4.85 -12.03 -13.09
N LEU A 207 3.78 -12.39 -12.37
CA LEU A 207 2.66 -11.48 -12.12
C LEU A 207 3.09 -10.24 -11.33
N ALA A 208 3.93 -10.41 -10.30
CA ALA A 208 4.47 -9.28 -9.53
C ALA A 208 5.36 -8.38 -10.40
N ARG A 209 6.26 -8.94 -11.23
CA ARG A 209 7.04 -8.19 -12.22
C ARG A 209 6.15 -7.40 -13.18
N GLU A 210 5.04 -8.01 -13.62
CA GLU A 210 4.04 -7.31 -14.42
C GLU A 210 3.37 -6.14 -13.68
N ALA A 211 2.98 -6.36 -12.43
CA ALA A 211 2.38 -5.32 -11.60
C ALA A 211 3.36 -4.17 -11.37
N VAL A 212 4.64 -4.48 -11.13
CA VAL A 212 5.72 -3.48 -11.04
C VAL A 212 5.77 -2.64 -12.31
N ARG A 213 5.99 -3.23 -13.49
CA ARG A 213 6.11 -2.41 -14.73
C ARG A 213 4.89 -1.55 -15.01
N LYS A 214 3.68 -2.01 -14.64
CA LYS A 214 2.42 -1.29 -14.83
C LYS A 214 2.20 -0.18 -13.79
N SER A 215 2.82 -0.26 -12.61
CA SER A 215 2.68 0.75 -11.55
C SER A 215 3.55 1.99 -11.79
N LEU A 216 4.66 1.83 -12.52
CA LEU A 216 5.65 2.90 -12.72
C LEU A 216 5.06 4.06 -13.50
N VAL A 217 5.22 5.28 -12.94
CA VAL A 217 4.75 6.51 -13.57
C VAL A 217 5.95 7.34 -14.02
N LEU A 218 6.05 7.59 -15.32
CA LEU A 218 7.08 8.44 -15.90
C LEU A 218 6.67 9.91 -15.76
N LEU A 219 7.38 10.66 -14.93
CA LEU A 219 7.07 12.05 -14.59
C LEU A 219 7.80 13.07 -15.47
N LYS A 220 9.03 12.76 -15.86
CA LYS A 220 9.86 13.57 -16.76
C LYS A 220 10.64 12.65 -17.70
N ASN A 221 10.85 13.06 -18.95
CA ASN A 221 11.66 12.30 -19.92
C ASN A 221 12.37 13.20 -20.94
N GLY A 222 13.31 14.02 -20.47
CA GLY A 222 14.07 14.98 -21.25
C GLY A 222 13.43 16.38 -21.29
N GLU A 223 14.20 17.36 -21.75
CA GLU A 223 13.69 18.66 -22.18
C GLU A 223 13.36 18.62 -23.67
N SER A 224 12.45 19.48 -24.13
CA SER A 224 11.92 19.47 -25.51
C SER A 224 12.99 19.62 -26.61
N ALA A 225 14.21 20.07 -26.29
CA ALA A 225 15.30 20.29 -27.25
C ALA A 225 16.21 19.06 -27.48
N ASP A 226 16.48 18.23 -26.46
CA ASP A 226 17.52 17.17 -26.51
C ASP A 226 16.98 15.75 -26.75
N GLY A 227 15.67 15.63 -27.00
CA GLY A 227 15.00 14.35 -27.18
C GLY A 227 14.84 13.53 -25.89
N PRO A 228 14.09 12.41 -25.94
CA PRO A 228 13.78 11.60 -24.76
C PRO A 228 15.02 10.89 -24.19
N VAL A 229 15.06 10.71 -22.86
CA VAL A 229 16.13 9.95 -22.17
C VAL A 229 15.83 8.46 -22.15
N LEU A 230 14.57 8.10 -21.88
CA LEU A 230 14.05 6.75 -21.87
C LEU A 230 13.36 6.42 -23.21
N PRO A 231 13.51 5.19 -23.72
CA PRO A 231 14.23 4.07 -23.11
C PRO A 231 15.76 4.19 -23.22
N LEU A 232 16.48 3.69 -22.21
CA LEU A 232 17.94 3.63 -22.19
C LEU A 232 18.46 2.54 -23.15
N PRO A 233 19.62 2.74 -23.81
CA PRO A 233 20.23 1.69 -24.61
C PRO A 233 20.80 0.60 -23.70
N LYS A 234 20.49 -0.67 -23.98
CA LYS A 234 21.07 -1.82 -23.26
C LYS A 234 22.58 -1.98 -23.49
N ASN A 235 23.08 -1.47 -24.62
CA ASN A 235 24.49 -1.51 -24.98
C ASN A 235 25.09 -0.10 -24.80
N ALA A 236 25.93 0.07 -23.80
CA ALA A 236 26.71 1.28 -23.57
C ALA A 236 28.11 0.88 -23.07
N PRO A 237 29.16 1.65 -23.35
CA PRO A 237 30.51 1.31 -22.87
C PRO A 237 30.58 1.17 -21.34
N LYS A 238 29.94 2.09 -20.61
CA LYS A 238 29.99 2.15 -19.15
C LYS A 238 28.83 2.95 -18.58
N ILE A 239 28.20 2.45 -17.53
CA ILE A 239 27.04 3.08 -16.88
C ILE A 239 27.23 3.15 -15.35
N LEU A 240 26.61 4.13 -14.73
CA LEU A 240 26.58 4.26 -13.27
C LEU A 240 25.21 3.87 -12.73
N VAL A 241 25.19 3.04 -11.69
CA VAL A 241 24.03 2.84 -10.81
C VAL A 241 24.39 3.41 -9.44
N ALA A 242 23.54 4.26 -8.89
CA ALA A 242 23.77 4.95 -7.62
C ALA A 242 22.49 5.08 -6.79
N GLY A 243 22.64 5.54 -5.56
CA GLY A 243 21.56 5.81 -4.62
C GLY A 243 21.30 4.66 -3.64
N SER A 244 20.87 5.03 -2.43
CA SER A 244 20.66 4.13 -1.29
C SER A 244 19.61 3.02 -1.52
N HIS A 245 18.78 3.15 -2.55
CA HIS A 245 17.71 2.20 -2.85
C HIS A 245 18.04 1.31 -4.05
N ALA A 246 19.21 1.49 -4.69
CA ALA A 246 19.55 0.73 -5.90
C ALA A 246 19.78 -0.75 -5.61
N ASP A 247 20.44 -1.07 -4.49
CA ASP A 247 20.75 -2.45 -4.09
C ASP A 247 20.21 -2.81 -2.70
N ASN A 248 18.96 -2.40 -2.42
CA ASN A 248 18.31 -2.64 -1.14
C ASN A 248 16.88 -3.18 -1.33
N LEU A 249 16.73 -4.50 -1.19
CA LEU A 249 15.48 -5.23 -1.39
C LEU A 249 14.43 -4.82 -0.35
N GLY A 250 14.82 -4.65 0.90
CA GLY A 250 13.94 -4.18 1.96
C GLY A 250 13.32 -2.81 1.64
N TYR A 251 14.13 -1.85 1.19
CA TYR A 251 13.63 -0.51 0.85
C TYR A 251 12.68 -0.48 -0.36
N GLN A 252 12.93 -1.28 -1.40
CA GLN A 252 11.98 -1.36 -2.52
C GLN A 252 10.67 -2.08 -2.15
N CYS A 253 10.63 -2.83 -1.04
CA CYS A 253 9.40 -3.45 -0.54
C CYS A 253 8.62 -2.53 0.43
N GLY A 254 9.32 -1.81 1.31
CA GLY A 254 8.70 -0.92 2.32
C GLY A 254 8.19 -1.66 3.56
N GLY A 255 7.26 -1.01 4.28
CA GLY A 255 6.62 -1.60 5.46
C GLY A 255 5.78 -2.85 5.16
N TRP A 256 5.34 -3.56 6.19
CA TRP A 256 4.58 -4.81 6.05
C TRP A 256 5.28 -5.89 5.20
N THR A 257 6.62 -5.90 5.19
CA THR A 257 7.43 -6.89 4.49
C THR A 257 8.38 -7.58 5.47
N ILE A 258 8.11 -8.87 5.74
CA ILE A 258 8.75 -9.70 6.78
C ILE A 258 8.50 -9.16 8.20
N GLU A 259 8.90 -7.92 8.48
CA GLU A 259 8.68 -7.21 9.72
C GLU A 259 7.56 -6.16 9.57
N TRP A 260 6.96 -5.75 10.70
CA TRP A 260 5.89 -4.74 10.73
C TRP A 260 6.30 -3.43 10.05
N GLN A 261 7.39 -2.82 10.52
CA GLN A 261 7.94 -1.59 9.95
C GLN A 261 8.74 -1.81 8.65
N GLY A 262 8.82 -3.07 8.18
CA GLY A 262 9.74 -3.48 7.14
C GLY A 262 11.19 -3.54 7.62
N LEU A 263 12.11 -3.63 6.68
CA LEU A 263 13.53 -3.85 6.96
C LEU A 263 14.42 -3.20 5.89
N SER A 264 15.71 -3.12 6.17
CA SER A 264 16.75 -2.78 5.19
C SER A 264 17.57 -4.03 4.83
N GLY A 265 18.20 -4.00 3.65
CA GLY A 265 19.10 -5.05 3.20
C GLY A 265 18.41 -6.16 2.39
N ASN A 266 19.17 -7.21 2.09
CA ASN A 266 18.86 -8.18 1.03
C ASN A 266 18.71 -9.63 1.54
N ASN A 267 18.91 -9.89 2.83
CA ASN A 267 19.16 -11.25 3.33
C ASN A 267 17.94 -11.93 3.97
N LEU A 268 16.82 -11.22 4.14
CA LEU A 268 15.65 -11.71 4.89
C LEU A 268 14.49 -12.17 3.99
N THR A 269 14.59 -11.94 2.67
CA THR A 269 13.62 -12.43 1.69
C THR A 269 14.28 -12.62 0.32
N SER A 270 13.60 -13.30 -0.59
CA SER A 270 14.09 -13.59 -1.94
C SER A 270 13.49 -12.66 -2.98
N GLY A 271 14.33 -11.98 -3.75
CA GLY A 271 13.93 -11.08 -4.82
C GLY A 271 15.10 -10.61 -5.68
N THR A 272 14.82 -9.63 -6.54
CA THR A 272 15.81 -8.99 -7.41
C THR A 272 15.81 -7.48 -7.12
N THR A 273 16.96 -6.96 -6.66
CA THR A 273 17.15 -5.51 -6.49
C THR A 273 17.19 -4.81 -7.85
N ILE A 274 16.97 -3.49 -7.87
CA ILE A 274 17.07 -2.72 -9.13
C ILE A 274 18.49 -2.79 -9.71
N LEU A 275 19.53 -2.74 -8.89
CA LEU A 275 20.92 -2.93 -9.33
C LEU A 275 21.12 -4.29 -10.01
N LYS A 276 20.66 -5.36 -9.36
CA LYS A 276 20.76 -6.71 -9.92
C LYS A 276 19.98 -6.81 -11.22
N ALA A 277 18.75 -6.29 -11.27
CA ALA A 277 17.94 -6.25 -12.48
C ALA A 277 18.63 -5.50 -13.63
N ILE A 278 19.29 -4.38 -13.36
CA ILE A 278 20.05 -3.63 -14.38
C ILE A 278 21.20 -4.49 -14.92
N LYS A 279 21.99 -5.11 -14.05
CA LYS A 279 23.09 -6.01 -14.45
C LYS A 279 22.60 -7.18 -15.31
N ASP A 280 21.43 -7.73 -14.98
CA ASP A 280 20.83 -8.84 -15.73
C ASP A 280 20.23 -8.41 -17.08
N THR A 281 19.95 -7.11 -17.28
CA THR A 281 19.23 -6.59 -18.46
C THR A 281 20.16 -6.01 -19.53
N VAL A 282 21.28 -5.40 -19.15
CA VAL A 282 22.20 -4.75 -20.10
C VAL A 282 23.02 -5.76 -20.90
N ASP A 283 23.61 -5.31 -22.01
CA ASP A 283 24.53 -6.12 -22.79
C ASP A 283 25.72 -6.55 -21.92
N ARG A 284 26.19 -7.79 -22.07
CA ARG A 284 27.31 -8.34 -21.29
C ARG A 284 28.61 -7.55 -21.40
N LYS A 285 28.76 -6.71 -22.43
CA LYS A 285 29.91 -5.82 -22.64
C LYS A 285 29.77 -4.47 -21.93
N THR A 286 28.58 -4.15 -21.41
CA THR A 286 28.34 -2.90 -20.67
C THR A 286 28.95 -3.00 -19.28
N ASP A 287 29.92 -2.14 -18.98
CA ASP A 287 30.48 -2.03 -17.62
C ASP A 287 29.50 -1.33 -16.68
N VAL A 288 28.98 -2.05 -15.68
CA VAL A 288 28.03 -1.53 -14.69
C VAL A 288 28.76 -1.22 -13.40
N VAL A 289 28.99 0.07 -13.14
CA VAL A 289 29.59 0.53 -11.88
C VAL A 289 28.49 0.85 -10.88
N TYR A 290 28.55 0.24 -9.70
CA TYR A 290 27.72 0.61 -8.57
C TYR A 290 28.50 1.46 -7.58
N LYS A 291 27.94 2.61 -7.20
CA LYS A 291 28.42 3.40 -6.06
C LYS A 291 27.23 4.09 -5.41
N GLU A 292 26.94 3.73 -4.16
CA GLU A 292 25.73 4.18 -3.47
C GLU A 292 25.63 5.71 -3.37
N ASN A 293 26.68 6.37 -2.89
CA ASN A 293 26.74 7.83 -2.75
C ASN A 293 28.02 8.39 -3.42
N PRO A 294 28.03 8.56 -4.74
CA PRO A 294 29.18 9.09 -5.47
C PRO A 294 29.31 10.61 -5.29
N SER A 295 30.54 11.11 -5.18
CA SER A 295 30.83 12.54 -5.30
C SER A 295 30.71 13.00 -6.75
N ALA A 296 30.46 14.29 -6.98
CA ALA A 296 30.39 14.85 -8.33
C ALA A 296 31.68 14.59 -9.14
N ASP A 297 32.85 14.70 -8.53
CA ASP A 297 34.15 14.46 -9.21
C ASP A 297 34.31 13.02 -9.69
N PHE A 298 33.83 12.05 -8.90
CA PHE A 298 33.81 10.65 -9.32
C PHE A 298 32.92 10.46 -10.55
N VAL A 299 31.76 11.12 -10.60
CA VAL A 299 30.84 11.00 -11.73
C VAL A 299 31.44 11.65 -12.99
N LYS A 300 32.00 12.86 -12.86
CA LYS A 300 32.62 13.60 -13.99
C LYS A 300 33.81 12.87 -14.60
N SER A 301 34.67 12.29 -13.76
CA SER A 301 35.86 11.56 -14.21
C SER A 301 35.58 10.12 -14.65
N GLY A 302 34.38 9.59 -14.38
CA GLY A 302 34.06 8.18 -14.55
C GLY A 302 33.80 7.71 -15.98
N GLY A 303 33.56 8.64 -16.92
CA GLY A 303 33.30 8.33 -18.33
C GLY A 303 31.97 7.60 -18.56
N PHE A 304 30.95 7.88 -17.75
CA PHE A 304 29.64 7.21 -17.82
C PHE A 304 28.81 7.71 -18.99
N SER A 305 28.19 6.77 -19.73
CA SER A 305 27.26 7.11 -20.82
C SER A 305 25.94 7.69 -20.28
N TYR A 306 25.47 7.16 -19.15
CA TYR A 306 24.34 7.66 -18.38
C TYR A 306 24.42 7.10 -16.95
N ALA A 307 23.59 7.65 -16.06
CA ALA A 307 23.43 7.14 -14.70
C ALA A 307 21.97 6.83 -14.36
N VAL A 308 21.77 5.81 -13.53
CA VAL A 308 20.50 5.50 -12.86
C VAL A 308 20.67 5.73 -11.36
N VAL A 309 19.90 6.65 -10.80
CA VAL A 309 19.90 7.00 -9.38
C VAL A 309 18.61 6.50 -8.74
N VAL A 310 18.71 5.64 -7.74
CA VAL A 310 17.56 5.06 -7.04
C VAL A 310 17.58 5.53 -5.60
N VAL A 311 16.61 6.37 -5.24
CA VAL A 311 16.51 7.00 -3.91
C VAL A 311 15.04 7.01 -3.46
N GLY A 312 14.79 7.28 -2.18
CA GLY A 312 13.44 7.10 -1.68
C GLY A 312 13.26 7.27 -0.19
N GLU A 313 12.04 6.99 0.27
CA GLU A 313 11.71 6.85 1.68
C GLU A 313 12.20 5.49 2.22
N PRO A 314 12.71 5.42 3.47
CA PRO A 314 12.93 4.15 4.16
C PRO A 314 11.60 3.44 4.41
N ALA A 315 11.66 2.17 4.83
CA ALA A 315 10.45 1.42 5.19
C ALA A 315 9.77 2.01 6.45
N TYR A 316 8.44 2.06 6.44
CA TYR A 316 7.59 2.50 7.54
C TYR A 316 6.19 1.86 7.45
N ALA A 317 5.49 1.79 8.57
CA ALA A 317 4.08 1.42 8.64
C ALA A 317 3.34 2.24 9.72
N GLU A 318 2.07 2.57 9.46
CA GLU A 318 1.16 3.24 10.40
C GLU A 318 1.76 4.58 10.90
N THR A 319 1.56 4.92 12.17
CA THR A 319 2.03 6.15 12.84
C THR A 319 3.51 6.47 12.57
N PHE A 320 4.38 5.48 12.41
CA PHE A 320 5.80 5.71 12.12
C PHE A 320 6.05 6.32 10.73
N GLY A 321 5.06 6.21 9.85
CA GLY A 321 5.03 6.86 8.55
C GLY A 321 4.48 8.29 8.57
N ASP A 322 3.92 8.78 9.68
CA ASP A 322 3.41 10.15 9.75
C ASP A 322 4.54 11.15 9.56
N ASN A 323 4.44 11.98 8.53
CA ASN A 323 5.51 12.90 8.17
C ASN A 323 4.94 14.19 7.54
N LEU A 324 5.21 15.33 8.19
CA LEU A 324 4.75 16.64 7.75
C LEU A 324 5.67 17.32 6.73
N ASN A 325 6.93 16.90 6.62
CA ASN A 325 7.88 17.49 5.67
C ASN A 325 7.92 16.75 4.33
N LEU A 326 7.58 15.46 4.30
CA LEU A 326 7.56 14.60 3.12
C LEU A 326 8.84 14.70 2.25
N THR A 327 9.99 14.95 2.87
CA THR A 327 11.29 14.97 2.21
C THR A 327 11.97 13.61 2.32
N ILE A 328 12.54 13.11 1.22
CA ILE A 328 13.37 11.90 1.27
C ILE A 328 14.67 12.17 2.04
N PRO A 329 15.17 11.22 2.85
CA PRO A 329 16.37 11.43 3.66
C PRO A 329 17.65 11.51 2.82
N ASP A 330 18.64 12.23 3.33
CA ASP A 330 20.01 12.14 2.82
C ASP A 330 20.63 10.77 3.12
N PRO A 331 21.49 10.24 2.22
CA PRO A 331 22.12 10.92 1.08
C PRO A 331 21.30 10.95 -0.24
N GLY A 332 19.97 10.82 -0.22
CA GLY A 332 19.13 10.89 -1.43
C GLY A 332 19.27 12.19 -2.24
N PRO A 333 18.86 13.35 -1.68
CA PRO A 333 19.05 14.67 -2.30
C PRO A 333 20.48 14.97 -2.77
N ALA A 334 21.48 14.68 -1.93
CA ALA A 334 22.89 14.87 -2.29
C ALA A 334 23.31 13.99 -3.47
N THR A 335 22.87 12.72 -3.51
CA THR A 335 23.17 11.80 -4.60
C THR A 335 22.53 12.26 -5.92
N ILE A 336 21.26 12.69 -5.89
CA ILE A 336 20.61 13.26 -7.08
C ILE A 336 21.44 14.43 -7.60
N THR A 337 21.79 15.38 -6.73
CA THR A 337 22.54 16.59 -7.10
C THR A 337 23.90 16.26 -7.71
N ASN A 338 24.68 15.40 -7.06
CA ASN A 338 26.03 15.04 -7.50
C ASN A 338 26.03 14.32 -8.86
N VAL A 339 25.09 13.38 -9.05
CA VAL A 339 25.03 12.56 -10.26
C VAL A 339 24.40 13.33 -11.41
N CYS A 340 23.20 13.87 -11.23
CA CYS A 340 22.45 14.55 -12.29
C CYS A 340 23.07 15.87 -12.73
N GLY A 341 23.83 16.54 -11.84
CA GLY A 341 24.64 17.70 -12.21
C GLY A 341 25.90 17.37 -13.02
N SER A 342 26.25 16.08 -13.16
CA SER A 342 27.52 15.65 -13.77
C SER A 342 27.34 14.77 -15.01
N VAL A 343 26.23 14.04 -15.12
CA VAL A 343 25.92 13.16 -16.25
C VAL A 343 24.41 13.07 -16.46
N LYS A 344 23.96 12.81 -17.69
CA LYS A 344 22.54 12.55 -17.99
C LYS A 344 22.05 11.41 -17.10
N CYS A 345 21.07 11.71 -16.24
CA CYS A 345 20.60 10.79 -15.21
C CYS A 345 19.12 10.43 -15.37
N VAL A 346 18.78 9.23 -14.92
CA VAL A 346 17.40 8.81 -14.64
C VAL A 346 17.28 8.65 -13.13
N VAL A 347 16.34 9.36 -12.51
CA VAL A 347 16.02 9.21 -11.09
C VAL A 347 14.79 8.34 -10.94
N ILE A 348 14.91 7.30 -10.12
CA ILE A 348 13.83 6.41 -9.72
C ILE A 348 13.56 6.67 -8.24
N VAL A 349 12.33 7.08 -7.95
CA VAL A 349 11.88 7.41 -6.60
C VAL A 349 11.07 6.23 -6.04
N ILE A 350 11.61 5.61 -5.00
CA ILE A 350 10.93 4.59 -4.18
C ILE A 350 10.21 5.31 -3.04
N SER A 351 8.89 5.23 -2.96
CA SER A 351 8.11 5.96 -1.95
C SER A 351 6.72 5.38 -1.79
N GLY A 352 6.15 5.47 -0.58
CA GLY A 352 4.75 5.07 -0.36
C GLY A 352 3.75 6.08 -0.90
N ARG A 353 4.21 7.29 -1.27
CA ARG A 353 3.40 8.48 -1.54
C ARG A 353 4.18 9.55 -2.30
N PRO A 354 3.53 10.59 -2.85
CA PRO A 354 4.22 11.77 -3.35
C PRO A 354 5.11 12.42 -2.28
N VAL A 355 6.33 12.79 -2.67
CA VAL A 355 7.36 13.41 -1.81
C VAL A 355 7.88 14.70 -2.46
N VAL A 356 8.58 15.53 -1.68
CA VAL A 356 9.20 16.77 -2.18
C VAL A 356 10.23 16.42 -3.26
N LEU A 357 9.92 16.82 -4.51
CA LEU A 357 10.83 16.64 -5.66
C LEU A 357 11.14 17.93 -6.39
N GLN A 358 10.34 18.99 -6.20
CA GLN A 358 10.43 20.24 -6.95
C GLN A 358 11.86 20.81 -7.06
N PRO A 359 12.71 20.79 -6.02
CA PRO A 359 14.07 21.34 -6.10
C PRO A 359 14.99 20.61 -7.11
N TYR A 360 14.69 19.36 -7.45
CA TYR A 360 15.56 18.51 -8.26
C TYR A 360 15.05 18.32 -9.70
N VAL A 361 13.77 18.59 -9.96
CA VAL A 361 13.13 18.27 -11.26
C VAL A 361 13.89 18.87 -12.45
N SER A 362 14.45 20.07 -12.32
CA SER A 362 15.20 20.74 -13.40
C SER A 362 16.48 20.01 -13.78
N SER A 363 17.24 19.47 -12.82
CA SER A 363 18.51 18.78 -13.09
C SER A 363 18.34 17.33 -13.56
N ILE A 364 17.16 16.75 -13.35
CA ILE A 364 16.90 15.34 -13.68
C ILE A 364 16.59 15.18 -15.17
N GLY A 365 17.26 14.23 -15.84
CA GLY A 365 16.97 13.91 -17.25
C GLY A 365 15.62 13.19 -17.41
N ALA A 366 15.44 12.08 -16.70
CA ALA A 366 14.14 11.41 -16.59
C ALA A 366 13.82 11.06 -15.14
N LEU A 367 12.54 11.14 -14.77
CA LEU A 367 12.06 10.93 -13.40
C LEU A 367 10.95 9.88 -13.42
N VAL A 368 11.12 8.82 -12.62
CA VAL A 368 10.17 7.72 -12.49
C VAL A 368 9.72 7.61 -11.04
N ALA A 369 8.41 7.67 -10.80
CA ALA A 369 7.82 7.25 -9.54
C ALA A 369 7.59 5.73 -9.59
N ALA A 370 8.30 5.00 -8.75
CA ALA A 370 8.26 3.54 -8.71
C ALA A 370 7.45 2.97 -7.55
N TRP A 371 6.95 3.85 -6.66
CA TRP A 371 6.20 3.48 -5.47
C TRP A 371 7.00 2.55 -4.55
N LEU A 372 6.38 1.51 -4.01
CA LEU A 372 7.03 0.39 -3.33
C LEU A 372 6.88 -0.87 -4.22
N PRO A 373 7.79 -1.13 -5.16
CA PRO A 373 7.60 -2.16 -6.19
C PRO A 373 7.74 -3.60 -5.68
N GLY A 374 8.09 -3.85 -4.42
CA GLY A 374 8.19 -5.21 -3.89
C GLY A 374 9.41 -5.97 -4.42
N THR A 375 9.32 -7.29 -4.53
CA THR A 375 10.50 -8.16 -4.72
C THR A 375 11.05 -8.20 -6.15
N GLU A 376 10.28 -7.79 -7.15
CA GLU A 376 10.57 -8.07 -8.56
C GLU A 376 11.12 -6.85 -9.31
N GLY A 377 12.34 -6.42 -8.95
CA GLY A 377 13.00 -5.24 -9.53
C GLY A 377 13.20 -5.29 -11.06
N GLN A 378 13.10 -6.47 -11.68
CA GLN A 378 13.11 -6.63 -13.15
C GLN A 378 11.92 -5.92 -13.83
N GLY A 379 10.80 -5.70 -13.13
CA GLY A 379 9.69 -4.92 -13.68
C GLY A 379 10.05 -3.45 -13.88
N VAL A 380 11.06 -2.94 -13.15
CA VAL A 380 11.62 -1.60 -13.36
C VAL A 380 12.43 -1.56 -14.64
N THR A 381 13.31 -2.53 -14.86
CA THR A 381 14.17 -2.55 -16.04
C THR A 381 13.42 -2.87 -17.34
N ASP A 382 12.31 -3.61 -17.26
CA ASP A 382 11.37 -3.88 -18.38
C ASP A 382 10.99 -2.61 -19.14
N VAL A 383 10.73 -1.50 -18.43
CA VAL A 383 10.31 -0.23 -19.07
C VAL A 383 11.46 0.76 -19.23
N LEU A 384 12.48 0.72 -18.37
CA LEU A 384 13.65 1.59 -18.50
C LEU A 384 14.42 1.32 -19.78
N PHE A 385 14.56 0.06 -20.17
CA PHE A 385 15.29 -0.36 -21.37
C PHE A 385 14.40 -0.65 -22.58
N GLY A 386 13.10 -0.36 -22.46
CA GLY A 386 12.17 -0.33 -23.60
C GLY A 386 11.66 -1.69 -24.07
N ASP A 387 11.77 -2.75 -23.26
CA ASP A 387 11.08 -4.03 -23.54
C ASP A 387 9.56 -3.83 -23.49
N TYR A 388 9.11 -2.96 -22.59
CA TYR A 388 7.74 -2.48 -22.49
C TYR A 388 7.69 -0.95 -22.46
N ARG A 389 6.50 -0.41 -22.71
CA ARG A 389 6.23 1.02 -22.55
C ARG A 389 5.77 1.35 -21.14
N PHE A 390 6.07 2.56 -20.68
CA PHE A 390 5.41 3.15 -19.52
C PHE A 390 3.91 3.32 -19.80
N THR A 391 3.09 2.89 -18.84
CA THR A 391 1.62 2.99 -18.89
C THR A 391 1.00 3.53 -17.61
N GLY A 392 1.74 3.54 -16.50
CA GLY A 392 1.26 4.02 -15.22
C GLY A 392 0.84 5.48 -15.27
N LYS A 393 -0.22 5.79 -14.53
CA LYS A 393 -0.74 7.14 -14.31
C LYS A 393 -0.82 7.38 -12.82
N LEU A 394 -0.56 8.62 -12.40
CA LEU A 394 -0.59 9.02 -11.01
C LEU A 394 -1.96 8.74 -10.38
N PRO A 395 -2.05 7.83 -9.39
CA PRO A 395 -3.29 7.61 -8.64
C PRO A 395 -3.49 8.66 -7.54
N ARG A 396 -2.53 9.57 -7.36
CA ARG A 396 -2.57 10.68 -6.38
C ARG A 396 -1.97 11.94 -6.99
N THR A 397 -2.46 13.09 -6.55
CA THR A 397 -1.86 14.39 -6.84
C THR A 397 -0.42 14.47 -6.32
N TRP A 398 0.52 14.94 -7.14
CA TRP A 398 1.86 15.28 -6.67
C TRP A 398 1.93 16.79 -6.36
N PHE A 399 2.17 17.16 -5.11
CA PHE A 399 2.22 18.55 -4.66
C PHE A 399 3.54 19.24 -5.06
N LYS A 400 3.55 20.58 -5.11
CA LYS A 400 4.76 21.39 -5.28
C LYS A 400 5.47 21.60 -3.94
N THR A 401 4.72 21.96 -2.91
CA THR A 401 5.19 22.13 -1.52
C THR A 401 4.19 21.48 -0.56
N VAL A 402 4.67 21.09 0.62
CA VAL A 402 3.80 20.47 1.65
C VAL A 402 2.77 21.45 2.20
N ASP A 403 3.02 22.75 2.12
CA ASP A 403 2.09 23.80 2.57
C ASP A 403 0.78 23.84 1.75
N GLN A 404 0.76 23.19 0.58
CA GLN A 404 -0.47 23.04 -0.21
C GLN A 404 -1.42 21.98 0.36
N LEU A 405 -0.96 21.13 1.29
CA LEU A 405 -1.73 20.00 1.77
C LEU A 405 -2.77 20.42 2.83
N PRO A 406 -3.97 19.82 2.82
CA PRO A 406 -4.47 18.84 1.84
C PRO A 406 -4.86 19.48 0.50
N MET A 407 -4.53 18.80 -0.60
CA MET A 407 -4.91 19.20 -1.97
C MET A 407 -5.21 17.97 -2.83
N ASN A 408 -6.47 17.85 -3.25
CA ASN A 408 -6.99 16.74 -4.04
C ASN A 408 -7.62 17.24 -5.36
N VAL A 409 -7.72 16.33 -6.33
CA VAL A 409 -8.35 16.64 -7.61
C VAL A 409 -9.81 17.05 -7.38
N GLY A 410 -10.19 18.21 -7.93
CA GLY A 410 -11.52 18.80 -7.73
C GLY A 410 -11.54 19.96 -6.71
N ASP A 411 -10.47 20.16 -5.93
CA ASP A 411 -10.37 21.31 -5.03
C ASP A 411 -10.26 22.63 -5.80
N ALA A 412 -10.80 23.72 -5.25
CA ALA A 412 -10.75 25.04 -5.89
C ALA A 412 -9.33 25.60 -5.99
N HIS A 413 -8.45 25.26 -5.04
CA HIS A 413 -7.04 25.66 -4.98
C HIS A 413 -6.08 24.61 -5.60
N TYR A 414 -6.57 23.79 -6.54
CA TYR A 414 -5.79 22.70 -7.13
C TYR A 414 -4.63 23.18 -8.03
N ASP A 415 -3.42 23.23 -7.46
CA ASP A 415 -2.18 23.66 -8.14
C ASP A 415 -1.03 22.63 -7.99
N PRO A 416 -1.13 21.46 -8.64
CA PRO A 416 -0.17 20.37 -8.47
C PRO A 416 1.14 20.58 -9.23
N LEU A 417 2.20 19.90 -8.79
CA LEU A 417 3.41 19.71 -9.58
C LEU A 417 3.15 18.74 -10.74
N PHE A 418 2.52 17.61 -10.41
CA PHE A 418 2.00 16.66 -11.40
C PHE A 418 0.55 16.32 -11.02
N PRO A 419 -0.43 16.58 -11.91
CA PRO A 419 -1.83 16.37 -11.59
C PRO A 419 -2.19 14.89 -11.46
N PHE A 420 -3.31 14.59 -10.78
CA PHE A 420 -3.91 13.27 -10.77
C PHE A 420 -4.11 12.76 -12.20
N GLY A 421 -3.81 11.49 -12.45
CA GLY A 421 -3.87 10.89 -13.78
C GLY A 421 -2.72 11.25 -14.72
N PHE A 422 -1.75 12.06 -14.28
CA PHE A 422 -0.54 12.36 -15.08
C PHE A 422 0.36 11.13 -15.25
N GLY A 423 1.08 11.06 -16.36
CA GLY A 423 2.08 10.02 -16.61
C GLY A 423 2.46 9.97 -18.07
N LEU A 424 3.74 10.16 -18.38
CA LEU A 424 4.25 10.08 -19.75
C LEU A 424 4.33 8.62 -20.20
N THR A 425 4.40 8.43 -21.52
CA THR A 425 4.54 7.10 -22.15
C THR A 425 5.80 7.04 -22.98
N THR A 426 6.36 5.84 -23.16
CA THR A 426 7.48 5.58 -24.09
C THR A 426 7.03 4.70 -25.26
N LYS A 427 7.85 4.63 -26.31
CA LYS A 427 7.72 3.62 -27.36
C LYS A 427 8.67 2.45 -27.05
N PRO A 428 8.25 1.19 -27.20
CA PRO A 428 9.16 0.04 -27.07
C PRO A 428 10.27 0.10 -28.13
N THR A 429 11.47 -0.39 -27.80
CA THR A 429 12.63 -0.42 -28.71
C THR A 429 12.52 -1.53 -29.76
N HIS A 430 11.77 -2.59 -29.46
CA HIS A 430 11.41 -3.63 -30.42
C HIS A 430 9.88 -3.76 -30.50
N GLN A 431 9.33 -3.80 -31.71
CA GLN A 431 7.97 -4.30 -31.91
C GLN A 431 7.99 -5.78 -31.51
N GLN A 432 7.53 -6.11 -30.30
CA GLN A 432 7.10 -7.48 -30.04
C GLN A 432 5.98 -7.79 -31.03
N LEU A 433 6.32 -8.52 -32.09
CA LEU A 433 5.35 -9.30 -32.85
C LEU A 433 4.63 -10.16 -31.82
N ARG A 434 3.38 -9.80 -31.54
CA ARG A 434 2.49 -10.58 -30.68
C ARG A 434 2.44 -12.00 -31.26
N LEU A 435 2.84 -12.99 -30.47
CA LEU A 435 2.32 -14.35 -30.59
C LEU A 435 1.05 -14.43 -29.73
#